data_AF-A0A7C8NC12-F1
#
_entry.id   AF-A0A7C8NC12-F1
#
_cell.length_a   1.000
_cell.length_b   1.000
_cell.length_c   1.000
_cell.angle_alpha   90.00
_cell.angle_beta   90.00
_cell.angle_gamma   90.00
#
_symmetry.space_group_name_H-M   'P 1'
#
loop_
_entity.id
_entity.type
_entity.pdbx_description
1 polymer ?
#
loop_
_entity_poly.entity_id
_entity_poly.type
_entity_poly.pdbx_seq_one_letter_code
_entity_poly.pdbx_strand_id
1 'polypeptide(L)'
;MVDALDAVDTAATVTYVAGLQKPSGVFAGDEWGEEDTRFVYTGLQTLKILGRLDAVDVEKAVGFVLACQNYDGGFGVVPGAESHSGQIFTCLGVLSLTNSLDRLSTASRDQLAGWLAQRQLPNGGLNGRPEKLEDVCYSWWVLSSLAMLGKLHWIDQNKLVGWILSCQDEVRGGFADRKGNAVDVFHTVFALSGLSLVGWGGLKEVDPVYCMPVETTKRLFGSK
;
A
#
# COMPACT_ATOMS: atom_id res chain seq x y z
N MET A 1 1.93 9.65 20.14
CA MET A 1 1.15 8.84 21.10
C MET A 1 0.92 7.49 20.45
N VAL A 2 1.26 6.38 21.12
CA VAL A 2 0.97 5.01 20.66
C VAL A 2 -0.14 4.47 21.56
N ASP A 3 -0.99 3.58 21.05
CA ASP A 3 -2.07 2.93 21.82
C ASP A 3 -3.11 3.88 22.41
N ALA A 4 -3.68 4.75 21.55
CA ALA A 4 -4.66 5.76 21.94
C ALA A 4 -5.90 5.77 21.04
N LEU A 5 -6.41 4.58 20.65
CA LEU A 5 -7.66 4.49 19.89
C LEU A 5 -8.87 5.00 20.69
N ASP A 6 -8.80 4.94 22.03
CA ASP A 6 -9.78 5.50 22.96
C ASP A 6 -9.85 7.03 22.90
N ALA A 7 -8.81 7.71 22.43
CA ALA A 7 -8.81 9.15 22.21
C ALA A 7 -9.55 9.57 20.92
N VAL A 8 -9.91 8.61 20.04
CA VAL A 8 -10.62 8.88 18.79
C VAL A 8 -12.11 8.97 19.05
N ASP A 9 -12.74 10.07 18.63
CA ASP A 9 -14.20 10.12 18.49
C ASP A 9 -14.64 9.19 17.35
N THR A 10 -14.89 7.94 17.72
CA THR A 10 -15.23 6.86 16.80
C THR A 10 -16.55 7.17 16.08
N ALA A 11 -17.53 7.74 16.77
CA ALA A 11 -18.83 8.04 16.16
C ALA A 11 -18.69 9.12 15.08
N ALA A 12 -18.06 10.25 15.42
CA ALA A 12 -17.85 11.35 14.47
C ALA A 12 -16.98 10.92 13.28
N THR A 13 -15.92 10.16 13.53
CA THR A 13 -15.01 9.67 12.48
C THR A 13 -15.73 8.72 11.54
N VAL A 14 -16.52 7.77 12.06
CA VAL A 14 -17.31 6.85 11.24
C VAL A 14 -18.35 7.60 10.42
N THR A 15 -19.06 8.57 11.01
CA THR A 15 -20.03 9.40 10.27
C THR A 15 -19.36 10.14 9.12
N TYR A 16 -18.19 10.74 9.36
CA TYR A 16 -17.44 11.45 8.32
C TYR A 16 -16.99 10.50 7.20
N VAL A 17 -16.26 9.44 7.53
CA VAL A 17 -15.71 8.51 6.54
C VAL A 17 -16.81 7.78 5.76
N ALA A 18 -17.86 7.33 6.42
CA ALA A 18 -18.98 6.66 5.75
C ALA A 18 -19.75 7.63 4.83
N GLY A 19 -19.87 8.90 5.21
CA GLY A 19 -20.49 9.95 4.39
C GLY A 19 -19.74 10.27 3.10
N LEU A 20 -18.46 9.88 2.99
CA LEU A 20 -17.65 10.07 1.79
C LEU A 20 -17.88 8.98 0.73
N GLN A 21 -18.51 7.85 1.08
CA GLN A 21 -18.79 6.79 0.12
C GLN A 21 -19.86 7.22 -0.89
N LYS A 22 -19.55 7.09 -2.18
CA LYS A 22 -20.45 7.41 -3.30
C LYS A 22 -21.24 6.19 -3.77
N PRO A 23 -22.34 6.37 -4.54
CA PRO A 23 -23.12 5.25 -5.07
C PRO A 23 -22.32 4.25 -5.93
N SER A 24 -21.21 4.69 -6.53
CA SER A 24 -20.28 3.85 -7.30
C SER A 24 -19.40 2.93 -6.43
N GLY A 25 -19.34 3.16 -5.11
CA GLY A 25 -18.51 2.43 -4.17
C GLY A 25 -17.18 3.10 -3.83
N VAL A 26 -16.74 4.06 -4.64
CA VAL A 26 -15.56 4.89 -4.35
C VAL A 26 -15.83 5.80 -3.15
N PHE A 27 -14.76 6.23 -2.51
CA PHE A 27 -14.79 7.24 -1.46
C PHE A 27 -14.24 8.54 -2.03
N ALA A 28 -14.89 9.66 -1.70
CA ALA A 28 -14.27 10.96 -1.92
C ALA A 28 -13.14 11.19 -0.90
N GLY A 29 -12.12 11.97 -1.26
CA GLY A 29 -11.06 12.37 -0.33
C GLY A 29 -11.56 13.31 0.78
N ASP A 30 -12.48 14.20 0.43
CA ASP A 30 -13.12 15.16 1.31
C ASP A 30 -14.44 15.70 0.70
N GLU A 31 -14.92 16.84 1.20
CA GLU A 31 -16.13 17.51 0.71
C GLU A 31 -16.04 18.00 -0.75
N TRP A 32 -14.84 18.11 -1.32
CA TRP A 32 -14.61 18.59 -2.69
C TRP A 32 -14.65 17.48 -3.74
N GLY A 33 -14.76 16.21 -3.31
CA GLY A 33 -15.21 15.12 -4.18
C GLY A 33 -14.15 14.49 -5.10
N GLU A 34 -12.85 14.62 -4.82
CA GLU A 34 -11.81 13.85 -5.52
C GLU A 34 -12.04 12.35 -5.29
N GLU A 35 -12.05 11.54 -6.35
CA GLU A 35 -12.29 10.10 -6.30
C GLU A 35 -11.03 9.33 -6.75
N ASP A 36 -10.56 8.41 -5.91
CA ASP A 36 -9.32 7.66 -6.10
C ASP A 36 -9.36 6.35 -5.29
N THR A 37 -8.71 5.29 -5.77
CA THR A 37 -8.52 4.04 -4.99
C THR A 37 -7.82 4.27 -3.63
N ARG A 38 -6.98 5.30 -3.50
CA ARG A 38 -6.36 5.77 -2.25
C ARG A 38 -7.42 6.00 -1.17
N PHE A 39 -8.50 6.70 -1.50
CA PHE A 39 -9.55 7.02 -0.55
C PHE A 39 -10.39 5.79 -0.19
N VAL A 40 -10.54 4.85 -1.12
CA VAL A 40 -11.20 3.56 -0.81
C VAL A 40 -10.38 2.79 0.21
N TYR A 41 -9.07 2.68 0.00
CA TYR A 41 -8.17 2.00 0.94
C TYR A 41 -8.13 2.69 2.29
N THR A 42 -7.91 4.01 2.37
CA THR A 42 -7.83 4.72 3.65
C THR A 42 -9.16 4.75 4.38
N GLY A 43 -10.28 4.88 3.67
CA GLY A 43 -11.63 4.82 4.25
C GLY A 43 -11.91 3.45 4.86
N LEU A 44 -11.72 2.37 4.10
CA LEU A 44 -11.92 1.01 4.61
C LEU A 44 -10.91 0.63 5.70
N GLN A 45 -9.66 1.04 5.59
CA GLN A 45 -8.65 0.81 6.63
C GLN A 45 -9.05 1.49 7.94
N THR A 46 -9.49 2.76 7.87
CA THR A 46 -9.97 3.51 9.04
C THR A 46 -11.15 2.81 9.70
N LEU A 47 -12.17 2.46 8.92
CA LEU A 47 -13.34 1.76 9.43
C LEU A 47 -13.00 0.36 9.97
N LYS A 48 -12.04 -0.35 9.36
CA LYS A 48 -11.56 -1.64 9.86
C LYS A 48 -10.88 -1.50 11.22
N ILE A 49 -9.98 -0.52 11.38
CA ILE A 49 -9.29 -0.24 12.65
C ILE A 49 -10.32 0.12 13.75
N LEU A 50 -11.37 0.85 13.40
CA LEU A 50 -12.45 1.23 14.33
C LEU A 50 -13.49 0.13 14.54
N GLY A 51 -13.39 -1.02 13.86
CA GLY A 51 -14.36 -2.11 13.95
C GLY A 51 -15.74 -1.78 13.37
N ARG A 52 -15.80 -0.85 12.40
CA ARG A 52 -17.03 -0.25 11.84
C ARG A 52 -17.16 -0.36 10.33
N LEU A 53 -16.69 -1.46 9.74
CA LEU A 53 -16.91 -1.75 8.31
C LEU A 53 -18.40 -1.87 7.95
N ASP A 54 -19.28 -2.17 8.92
CA ASP A 54 -20.74 -2.21 8.76
C ASP A 54 -21.36 -0.86 8.36
N ALA A 55 -20.62 0.25 8.52
CA ALA A 55 -21.12 1.59 8.21
C ALA A 55 -21.16 1.91 6.71
N VAL A 56 -20.59 1.06 5.85
CA VAL A 56 -20.43 1.31 4.40
C VAL A 56 -20.72 0.07 3.57
N ASP A 57 -20.97 0.28 2.27
CA ASP A 57 -21.16 -0.80 1.30
C ASP A 57 -19.80 -1.34 0.83
N VAL A 58 -19.30 -2.36 1.54
CA VAL A 58 -17.99 -2.98 1.26
C VAL A 58 -17.95 -3.64 -0.12
N GLU A 59 -19.04 -4.28 -0.56
CA GLU A 59 -19.07 -4.96 -1.87
C GLU A 59 -18.98 -3.95 -3.03
N LYS A 60 -19.61 -2.78 -2.91
CA LYS A 60 -19.42 -1.72 -3.93
C LYS A 60 -17.99 -1.19 -3.95
N ALA A 61 -17.35 -1.01 -2.80
CA ALA A 61 -15.96 -0.60 -2.72
C ALA A 61 -15.03 -1.63 -3.39
N VAL A 62 -15.25 -2.93 -3.13
CA VAL A 62 -14.56 -4.04 -3.79
C VAL A 62 -14.82 -4.02 -5.31
N GLY A 63 -16.06 -3.81 -5.73
CA GLY A 63 -16.45 -3.69 -7.13
C GLY A 63 -15.71 -2.55 -7.84
N PHE A 64 -15.59 -1.39 -7.21
CA PHE A 64 -14.87 -0.24 -7.75
C PHE A 64 -13.38 -0.53 -7.96
N VAL A 65 -12.69 -1.09 -6.95
CA VAL A 65 -11.25 -1.39 -7.10
C VAL A 65 -11.00 -2.47 -8.14
N LEU A 66 -11.87 -3.48 -8.25
CA LEU A 66 -11.77 -4.51 -9.30
C LEU A 66 -11.94 -3.91 -10.70
N ALA A 67 -12.82 -2.92 -10.86
CA ALA A 67 -13.01 -2.19 -12.12
C ALA A 67 -11.79 -1.32 -12.50
N CYS A 68 -10.87 -1.06 -11.57
CA CYS A 68 -9.63 -0.32 -11.84
C CYS A 68 -8.51 -1.21 -12.40
N GLN A 69 -8.70 -2.53 -12.51
CA GLN A 69 -7.72 -3.43 -13.09
C GLN A 69 -7.60 -3.24 -14.61
N ASN A 70 -6.37 -3.13 -15.10
CA ASN A 70 -6.04 -2.96 -16.51
C ASN A 70 -5.62 -4.28 -17.17
N TYR A 71 -5.53 -4.27 -18.50
CA TYR A 71 -5.11 -5.42 -19.31
C TYR A 71 -3.69 -5.92 -19.00
N ASP A 72 -2.83 -5.05 -18.47
CA ASP A 72 -1.45 -5.37 -18.07
C ASP A 72 -1.39 -6.06 -16.69
N GLY A 73 -2.55 -6.25 -16.05
CA GLY A 73 -2.72 -6.84 -14.73
C GLY A 73 -2.70 -5.81 -13.59
N GLY A 74 -2.14 -4.61 -13.84
CA GLY A 74 -2.01 -3.52 -12.87
C GLY A 74 -3.32 -2.80 -12.57
N PHE A 75 -3.28 -1.83 -11.67
CA PHE A 75 -4.43 -1.02 -11.27
C PHE A 75 -4.14 0.47 -11.43
N GLY A 76 -5.10 1.19 -11.98
CA GLY A 76 -5.08 2.65 -12.10
C GLY A 76 -5.78 3.36 -10.94
N VAL A 77 -5.72 4.68 -10.97
CA VAL A 77 -6.36 5.57 -9.97
C VAL A 77 -7.89 5.52 -10.00
N VAL A 78 -8.44 5.29 -11.19
CA VAL A 78 -9.85 5.06 -11.50
C VAL A 78 -9.91 4.08 -12.68
N PRO A 79 -11.08 3.51 -13.03
CA PRO A 79 -11.20 2.63 -14.19
C PRO A 79 -10.65 3.26 -15.48
N GLY A 80 -9.76 2.53 -16.16
CA GLY A 80 -9.12 2.94 -17.40
C GLY A 80 -7.92 3.88 -17.26
N ALA A 81 -7.54 4.29 -16.04
CA ALA A 81 -6.33 5.07 -15.82
C ALA A 81 -5.07 4.19 -15.84
N GLU A 82 -3.90 4.80 -16.10
CA GLU A 82 -2.61 4.12 -16.17
C GLU A 82 -2.29 3.32 -14.89
N SER A 83 -1.81 2.08 -15.06
CA SER A 83 -1.36 1.23 -13.96
C SER A 83 -0.21 1.88 -13.18
N HIS A 84 -0.31 1.93 -11.84
CA HIS A 84 0.68 2.58 -10.99
C HIS A 84 0.91 1.77 -9.70
N SER A 85 2.17 1.52 -9.31
CA SER A 85 2.52 0.70 -8.14
C SER A 85 1.83 1.15 -6.84
N GLY A 86 1.69 2.47 -6.63
CA GLY A 86 0.95 3.01 -5.47
C GLY A 86 -0.56 2.73 -5.51
N GLN A 87 -1.16 2.70 -6.70
CA GLN A 87 -2.60 2.41 -6.88
C GLN A 87 -2.87 0.90 -6.79
N ILE A 88 -1.89 0.08 -7.22
CA ILE A 88 -1.90 -1.35 -7.01
C ILE A 88 -1.89 -1.69 -5.52
N PHE A 89 -1.03 -1.02 -4.74
CA PHE A 89 -0.99 -1.19 -3.29
C PHE A 89 -2.35 -0.93 -2.64
N THR A 90 -3.01 0.19 -2.97
CA THR A 90 -4.31 0.55 -2.39
C THR A 90 -5.40 -0.44 -2.80
N CYS A 91 -5.45 -0.86 -4.07
CA CYS A 91 -6.39 -1.88 -4.54
C CYS A 91 -6.19 -3.24 -3.86
N LEU A 92 -4.96 -3.75 -3.80
CA LEU A 92 -4.65 -5.01 -3.10
C LEU A 92 -4.88 -4.87 -1.59
N GLY A 93 -4.62 -3.70 -1.02
CA GLY A 93 -4.93 -3.36 0.36
C GLY A 93 -6.42 -3.50 0.63
N VAL A 94 -7.28 -2.90 -0.19
CA VAL A 94 -8.75 -3.07 -0.10
C VAL A 94 -9.13 -4.55 -0.18
N LEU A 95 -8.68 -5.27 -1.21
CA LEU A 95 -8.99 -6.69 -1.37
C LEU A 95 -8.48 -7.54 -0.20
N SER A 96 -7.36 -7.19 0.41
CA SER A 96 -6.81 -7.89 1.58
C SER A 96 -7.59 -7.58 2.86
N LEU A 97 -8.00 -6.32 3.06
CA LEU A 97 -8.79 -5.87 4.21
C LEU A 97 -10.18 -6.53 4.24
N THR A 98 -10.75 -6.77 3.07
CA THR A 98 -12.11 -7.32 2.88
C THR A 98 -12.12 -8.82 2.61
N ASN A 99 -10.98 -9.51 2.69
CA ASN A 99 -10.84 -10.93 2.36
C ASN A 99 -11.36 -11.28 0.95
N SER A 100 -11.09 -10.41 -0.03
CA SER A 100 -11.57 -10.50 -1.41
C SER A 100 -10.44 -10.69 -2.43
N LEU A 101 -9.22 -11.03 -1.99
CA LEU A 101 -8.09 -11.31 -2.90
C LEU A 101 -8.35 -12.47 -3.86
N ASP A 102 -9.19 -13.43 -3.47
CA ASP A 102 -9.62 -14.59 -4.27
C ASP A 102 -10.50 -14.22 -5.46
N ARG A 103 -11.06 -13.00 -5.48
CA ARG A 103 -11.74 -12.41 -6.64
C ARG A 103 -10.79 -12.18 -7.81
N LEU A 104 -9.48 -12.12 -7.56
CA LEU A 104 -8.45 -12.17 -8.59
C LEU A 104 -8.05 -13.62 -8.85
N SER A 105 -8.23 -14.08 -10.08
CA SER A 105 -7.79 -15.43 -10.48
C SER A 105 -6.29 -15.62 -10.22
N THR A 106 -5.83 -16.86 -10.05
CA THR A 106 -4.40 -17.14 -9.89
C THR A 106 -3.56 -16.59 -11.05
N ALA A 107 -4.07 -16.70 -12.29
CA ALA A 107 -3.41 -16.13 -13.46
C ALA A 107 -3.33 -14.59 -13.40
N SER A 108 -4.41 -13.93 -12.97
CA SER A 108 -4.43 -12.48 -12.78
C SER A 108 -3.46 -12.02 -11.70
N ARG A 109 -3.35 -12.78 -10.58
CA ARG A 109 -2.40 -12.50 -9.50
C ARG A 109 -0.95 -12.68 -9.95
N ASP A 110 -0.65 -13.72 -10.74
CA ASP A 110 0.68 -13.93 -11.29
C ASP A 110 1.06 -12.86 -12.34
N GLN A 111 0.11 -12.44 -13.18
CA GLN A 111 0.32 -11.34 -14.13
C GLN A 111 0.64 -10.03 -13.40
N LEU A 112 -0.16 -9.68 -12.38
CA LEU A 112 0.08 -8.51 -11.54
C LEU A 112 1.43 -8.56 -10.82
N ALA A 113 1.78 -9.71 -10.25
CA ALA A 113 3.09 -9.91 -9.62
C ALA A 113 4.23 -9.77 -10.63
N GLY A 114 4.05 -10.22 -11.87
CA GLY A 114 5.01 -10.04 -12.95
C GLY A 114 5.19 -8.56 -13.32
N TRP A 115 4.09 -7.81 -13.42
CA TRP A 115 4.11 -6.36 -13.66
C TRP A 115 4.88 -5.62 -12.56
N LEU A 116 4.66 -5.98 -11.30
CA LEU A 116 5.33 -5.43 -10.13
C LEU A 116 6.83 -5.79 -10.09
N ALA A 117 7.18 -7.06 -10.37
CA ALA A 117 8.58 -7.49 -10.39
C ALA A 117 9.39 -6.76 -11.47
N GLN A 118 8.77 -6.46 -12.62
CA GLN A 118 9.36 -5.66 -13.70
C GLN A 118 9.51 -4.16 -13.35
N ARG A 119 9.17 -3.72 -12.13
CA ARG A 119 9.50 -2.39 -11.63
C ARG A 119 10.93 -2.30 -11.11
N GLN A 120 11.60 -3.42 -10.87
CA GLN A 120 12.98 -3.41 -10.39
C GLN A 120 13.94 -3.08 -11.55
N LEU A 121 14.64 -1.95 -11.42
CA LEU A 121 15.60 -1.47 -12.40
C LEU A 121 16.99 -2.12 -12.20
N PRO A 122 17.90 -2.03 -13.18
CA PRO A 122 19.23 -2.65 -13.09
C PRO A 122 20.04 -2.24 -11.85
N ASN A 123 19.84 -1.03 -11.34
CA ASN A 123 20.50 -0.51 -10.14
C ASN A 123 19.90 -1.01 -8.82
N GLY A 124 18.80 -1.78 -8.86
CA GLY A 124 18.12 -2.37 -7.71
C GLY A 124 16.89 -1.60 -7.24
N GLY A 125 16.76 -0.32 -7.59
CA GLY A 125 15.63 0.50 -7.22
C GLY A 125 14.34 0.11 -7.94
N LEU A 126 13.21 0.52 -7.38
CA LEU A 126 11.88 0.20 -7.89
C LEU A 126 11.20 1.48 -8.37
N ASN A 127 10.43 1.41 -9.47
CA ASN A 127 9.66 2.53 -9.98
C ASN A 127 8.13 2.31 -9.87
N GLY A 128 7.39 3.41 -10.04
CA GLY A 128 5.92 3.40 -9.98
C GLY A 128 5.24 2.98 -11.27
N ARG A 129 5.93 3.14 -12.39
CA ARG A 129 5.41 2.97 -13.74
C ARG A 129 6.53 2.53 -14.68
N PRO A 130 6.20 1.81 -15.77
CA PRO A 130 7.17 1.53 -16.84
C PRO A 130 7.87 2.82 -17.32
N GLU A 131 9.14 2.70 -17.69
CA GLU A 131 9.94 3.80 -18.25
C GLU A 131 10.08 5.04 -17.34
N LYS A 132 9.88 4.89 -16.02
CA LYS A 132 10.15 5.94 -15.02
C LYS A 132 11.36 5.60 -14.17
N LEU A 133 11.91 6.62 -13.53
CA LEU A 133 12.98 6.49 -12.56
C LEU A 133 12.50 5.77 -11.30
N GLU A 134 13.42 5.08 -10.67
CA GLU A 134 13.27 4.50 -9.34
C GLU A 134 13.07 5.56 -8.26
N ASP A 135 12.36 5.23 -7.18
CA ASP A 135 12.09 6.10 -6.03
C ASP A 135 11.92 5.24 -4.77
N VAL A 136 12.48 5.69 -3.65
CA VAL A 136 12.60 4.86 -2.43
C VAL A 136 11.24 4.43 -1.93
N CYS A 137 10.20 5.24 -2.11
CA CYS A 137 8.86 4.89 -1.64
C CYS A 137 8.28 3.65 -2.34
N TYR A 138 8.70 3.33 -3.58
CA TYR A 138 8.28 2.10 -4.25
C TYR A 138 8.88 0.83 -3.63
N SER A 139 9.90 0.96 -2.79
CA SER A 139 10.35 -0.14 -1.92
C SER A 139 9.24 -0.60 -0.97
N TRP A 140 8.30 0.29 -0.62
CA TRP A 140 7.09 -0.11 0.07
C TRP A 140 6.00 -0.50 -0.92
N TRP A 141 5.59 0.39 -1.83
CA TRP A 141 4.40 0.17 -2.68
C TRP A 141 4.47 -1.11 -3.52
N VAL A 142 5.66 -1.46 -4.04
CA VAL A 142 5.85 -2.69 -4.82
C VAL A 142 5.99 -3.90 -3.90
N LEU A 143 6.84 -3.84 -2.85
CA LEU A 143 7.07 -4.99 -1.99
C LEU A 143 5.83 -5.38 -1.18
N SER A 144 5.10 -4.43 -0.61
CA SER A 144 3.89 -4.72 0.15
C SER A 144 2.83 -5.39 -0.74
N SER A 145 2.70 -4.92 -1.99
CA SER A 145 1.87 -5.55 -3.02
C SER A 145 2.30 -6.99 -3.32
N LEU A 146 3.60 -7.23 -3.53
CA LEU A 146 4.13 -8.58 -3.73
C LEU A 146 3.98 -9.45 -2.48
N ALA A 147 4.07 -8.88 -1.27
CA ALA A 147 3.85 -9.59 -0.01
C ALA A 147 2.40 -10.05 0.12
N MET A 148 1.42 -9.18 -0.18
CA MET A 148 0.00 -9.53 -0.21
C MET A 148 -0.30 -10.66 -1.21
N LEU A 149 0.49 -10.76 -2.29
CA LEU A 149 0.39 -11.82 -3.31
C LEU A 149 1.22 -13.08 -2.98
N GLY A 150 2.06 -13.07 -1.95
CA GLY A 150 2.98 -14.16 -1.64
C GLY A 150 4.16 -14.31 -2.62
N LYS A 151 4.57 -13.22 -3.26
CA LYS A 151 5.55 -13.18 -4.37
C LYS A 151 6.78 -12.29 -4.09
N LEU A 152 7.06 -11.96 -2.82
CA LEU A 152 8.25 -11.16 -2.44
C LEU A 152 9.57 -11.74 -2.98
N HIS A 153 9.66 -13.06 -3.11
CA HIS A 153 10.83 -13.77 -3.63
C HIS A 153 11.13 -13.50 -5.13
N TRP A 154 10.29 -12.74 -5.83
CA TRP A 154 10.51 -12.37 -7.24
C TRP A 154 11.42 -11.15 -7.42
N ILE A 155 11.76 -10.46 -6.33
CA ILE A 155 12.65 -9.29 -6.32
C ILE A 155 14.06 -9.73 -5.95
N ASP A 156 15.07 -9.15 -6.62
CA ASP A 156 16.46 -9.24 -6.18
C ASP A 156 16.64 -8.38 -4.91
N GLN A 157 16.49 -9.03 -3.75
CA GLN A 157 16.53 -8.37 -2.45
C GLN A 157 17.88 -7.71 -2.17
N ASN A 158 18.99 -8.33 -2.61
CA ASN A 158 20.33 -7.80 -2.36
C ASN A 158 20.54 -6.47 -3.08
N LYS A 159 20.14 -6.39 -4.35
CA LYS A 159 20.21 -5.14 -5.10
C LYS A 159 19.29 -4.07 -4.53
N LEU A 160 18.07 -4.45 -4.14
CA LEU A 160 17.13 -3.50 -3.55
C LEU A 160 17.65 -2.92 -2.24
N VAL A 161 18.15 -3.77 -1.33
CA VAL A 161 18.77 -3.33 -0.07
C VAL A 161 19.93 -2.38 -0.34
N GLY A 162 20.86 -2.75 -1.23
CA GLY A 162 21.99 -1.88 -1.57
C GLY A 162 21.57 -0.53 -2.12
N TRP A 163 20.50 -0.51 -2.93
CA TRP A 163 19.96 0.72 -3.48
C TRP A 163 19.25 1.60 -2.43
N ILE A 164 18.40 1.03 -1.55
CA ILE A 164 17.75 1.77 -0.46
C ILE A 164 18.80 2.42 0.45
N LEU A 165 19.82 1.66 0.86
CA LEU A 165 20.89 2.16 1.73
C LEU A 165 21.72 3.25 1.04
N SER A 166 21.87 3.22 -0.28
CA SER A 166 22.54 4.29 -1.02
C SER A 166 21.80 5.65 -0.96
N CYS A 167 20.53 5.63 -0.57
CA CYS A 167 19.67 6.82 -0.41
C CYS A 167 19.61 7.31 1.06
N GLN A 168 20.36 6.69 1.96
CA GLN A 168 20.44 7.09 3.37
C GLN A 168 21.38 8.30 3.54
N ASP A 169 20.98 9.27 4.37
CA ASP A 169 21.92 10.26 4.90
C ASP A 169 22.55 9.70 6.19
N GLU A 170 23.79 9.23 6.10
CA GLU A 170 24.50 8.63 7.25
C GLU A 170 24.92 9.64 8.31
N VAL A 171 24.92 10.95 7.99
CA VAL A 171 25.35 12.02 8.90
C VAL A 171 24.18 12.59 9.68
N ARG A 172 23.09 12.91 8.98
CA ARG A 172 21.89 13.53 9.57
C ARG A 172 20.78 12.54 9.89
N GLY A 173 20.87 11.32 9.35
CA GLY A 173 19.84 10.30 9.46
C GLY A 173 18.69 10.50 8.47
N GLY A 174 17.95 9.42 8.24
CA GLY A 174 16.82 9.40 7.33
C GLY A 174 17.18 8.96 5.90
N PHE A 175 16.15 8.79 5.08
CA PHE A 175 16.25 8.41 3.68
C PHE A 175 15.57 9.46 2.80
N ALA A 176 16.09 9.61 1.58
CA ALA A 176 15.52 10.45 0.54
C ALA A 176 14.95 9.58 -0.59
N ASP A 177 14.20 10.19 -1.51
CA ASP A 177 13.73 9.57 -2.76
C ASP A 177 14.86 8.88 -3.54
N ARG A 178 16.00 9.59 -3.68
CA ARG A 178 17.20 9.11 -4.38
C ARG A 178 18.46 9.60 -3.69
N LYS A 179 19.58 8.94 -3.99
CA LYS A 179 20.92 9.37 -3.55
C LYS A 179 21.18 10.85 -3.91
N GLY A 180 21.55 11.63 -2.91
CA GLY A 180 21.88 13.05 -3.05
C GLY A 180 20.70 14.01 -2.91
N ASN A 181 19.46 13.50 -2.82
CA ASN A 181 18.30 14.32 -2.51
C ASN A 181 18.22 14.63 -1.00
N ALA A 182 17.37 15.58 -0.64
CA ALA A 182 17.06 15.87 0.76
C ALA A 182 16.22 14.74 1.38
N VAL A 183 16.57 14.36 2.61
CA VAL A 183 15.81 13.35 3.37
C VAL A 183 14.47 13.90 3.84
N ASP A 184 13.49 13.02 3.95
CA ASP A 184 12.18 13.34 4.54
C ASP A 184 11.57 12.13 5.25
N VAL A 185 10.55 12.40 6.05
CA VAL A 185 9.88 11.36 6.86
C VAL A 185 9.14 10.33 6.01
N PHE A 186 8.69 10.70 4.81
CA PHE A 186 7.92 9.85 3.91
C PHE A 186 8.83 8.76 3.32
N HIS A 187 9.95 9.15 2.72
CA HIS A 187 10.93 8.20 2.20
C HIS A 187 11.62 7.43 3.32
N THR A 188 11.83 8.04 4.49
CA THR A 188 12.36 7.34 5.67
C THR A 188 11.45 6.19 6.10
N VAL A 189 10.13 6.40 6.22
CA VAL A 189 9.23 5.32 6.66
C VAL A 189 9.15 4.19 5.63
N PHE A 190 9.16 4.51 4.33
CA PHE A 190 9.04 3.51 3.27
C PHE A 190 10.35 2.80 2.94
N ALA A 191 11.50 3.44 3.16
CA ALA A 191 12.80 2.76 3.17
C ALA A 191 12.82 1.69 4.27
N LEU A 192 12.51 2.07 5.52
CA LEU A 192 12.52 1.16 6.66
C LEU A 192 11.49 0.03 6.50
N SER A 193 10.29 0.35 5.99
CA SER A 193 9.25 -0.66 5.75
C SER A 193 9.64 -1.62 4.62
N GLY A 194 10.27 -1.13 3.55
CA GLY A 194 10.81 -1.98 2.48
C GLY A 194 11.93 -2.89 2.97
N LEU A 195 12.87 -2.36 3.75
CA LEU A 195 13.96 -3.13 4.39
C LEU A 195 13.41 -4.20 5.35
N SER A 196 12.35 -3.87 6.11
CA SER A 196 11.65 -4.81 6.98
C SER A 196 11.03 -5.97 6.20
N LEU A 197 10.35 -5.71 5.08
CA LEU A 197 9.71 -6.75 4.26
C LEU A 197 10.70 -7.74 3.64
N VAL A 198 11.96 -7.34 3.43
CA VAL A 198 13.04 -8.23 2.96
C VAL A 198 13.90 -8.80 4.09
N GLY A 199 13.50 -8.61 5.35
CA GLY A 199 14.19 -9.18 6.51
C GLY A 199 15.57 -8.56 6.79
N TRP A 200 15.83 -7.35 6.31
CA TRP A 200 17.12 -6.70 6.49
C TRP A 200 17.25 -6.01 7.86
N GLY A 201 18.47 -6.03 8.42
CA GLY A 201 18.84 -5.18 9.55
C GLY A 201 18.20 -5.53 10.89
N GLY A 202 17.56 -6.71 11.02
CA GLY A 202 16.87 -7.11 12.25
C GLY A 202 15.68 -6.19 12.60
N LEU A 203 15.12 -5.50 11.60
CA LEU A 203 13.96 -4.63 11.77
C LEU A 203 12.73 -5.46 12.16
N LYS A 204 11.83 -4.87 12.94
CA LYS A 204 10.54 -5.49 13.26
C LYS A 204 9.71 -5.65 11.97
N GLU A 205 9.03 -6.78 11.85
CA GLU A 205 8.15 -7.08 10.73
C GLU A 205 7.01 -6.06 10.63
N VAL A 206 6.73 -5.62 9.41
CA VAL A 206 5.64 -4.69 9.08
C VAL A 206 4.55 -5.45 8.33
N ASP A 207 3.30 -5.25 8.74
CA ASP A 207 2.12 -5.81 8.07
C ASP A 207 1.94 -5.12 6.70
N PRO A 208 2.04 -5.86 5.58
CA PRO A 208 1.99 -5.30 4.23
C PRO A 208 0.63 -4.69 3.89
N VAL A 209 -0.43 -5.01 4.63
CA VAL A 209 -1.78 -4.46 4.40
C VAL A 209 -1.99 -3.14 5.13
N TYR A 210 -1.24 -2.88 6.20
CA TYR A 210 -1.50 -1.72 7.08
C TYR A 210 -0.35 -0.72 7.21
N CYS A 211 0.87 -1.07 6.76
CA CYS A 211 2.08 -0.28 7.03
C CYS A 211 2.30 -0.04 8.54
N MET A 212 1.93 -1.01 9.37
CA MET A 212 2.09 -0.99 10.83
C MET A 212 2.92 -2.19 11.27
N PRO A 213 3.65 -2.12 12.40
CA PRO A 213 4.29 -3.31 12.97
C PRO A 213 3.30 -4.46 13.13
N VAL A 214 3.71 -5.68 12.80
CA VAL A 214 2.85 -6.88 12.91
C VAL A 214 2.36 -7.09 14.35
N GLU A 215 3.15 -6.71 15.36
CA GLU A 215 2.73 -6.73 16.77
C GLU A 215 1.48 -5.85 17.01
N THR A 216 1.39 -4.70 16.33
CA THR A 216 0.25 -3.79 16.42
C THR A 216 -0.97 -4.38 15.75
N THR A 217 -0.83 -4.90 14.52
CA THR A 217 -1.98 -5.48 13.79
C THR A 217 -2.50 -6.74 14.46
N LYS A 218 -1.63 -7.58 15.03
CA LYS A 218 -2.03 -8.74 15.85
C LYS A 218 -2.81 -8.35 17.10
N ARG A 219 -2.42 -7.25 17.76
CA ARG A 219 -3.18 -6.74 18.91
C ARG A 219 -4.55 -6.22 18.52
N LEU A 220 -4.67 -5.54 17.38
CA LEU A 220 -5.93 -4.95 16.91
C LEU A 220 -6.91 -5.99 16.36
N PHE A 221 -6.40 -6.98 15.62
CA PHE A 221 -7.24 -7.88 14.83
C PHE A 221 -7.13 -9.36 15.24
N GLY A 222 -6.26 -9.69 16.20
CA GLY A 222 -5.90 -11.06 16.53
C GLY A 222 -4.85 -11.65 15.58
N SER A 223 -4.43 -12.89 15.85
CA SER A 223 -3.62 -13.66 14.90
C SER A 223 -4.48 -14.10 13.72
N LYS A 224 -4.01 -13.86 12.50
CA LYS A 224 -4.55 -14.48 11.28
C LYS A 224 -4.23 -15.98 11.26
#